data_AF-A0A2G5VAT3-F1
#
_entry.id   AF-A0A2G5VAT3-F1
#
_cell.length_a   1.000
_cell.length_b   1.000
_cell.length_c   1.000
_cell.angle_alpha   90.00
_cell.angle_beta   90.00
_cell.angle_gamma   90.00
#
_symmetry.space_group_name_H-M   'P 1'
#
loop_
_entity.id
_entity.type
_entity.pdbx_description
1 polymer ?
#
loop_
_entity_poly.entity_id
_entity_poly.type
_entity_poly.pdbx_seq_one_letter_code
_entity_poly.pdbx_strand_id
1 'polypeptide(L)'
;MWFDQTDYHINDKRYEIKEFVRLLNETPSPGDILSGSPLKYEKRILKFLIGKEYVEELPEGLKLHEARKRLVCALLGGRPTIHVQKLDIDFYFVKVLRIPEGVKFKTTEVSVSGSIGDLRLFLPIIHPESFPLKVLRVWVTDPSMLDIPEVRSAQELEIHFNDDSNYNKLHNLPNRTIRVVDYDMPQEAIIGLIDNWVDFGKDVGSTFTTECGPLNHLVSDVLKEAEEMFGGRKVELVEKDERCYTSIIAIPMPFSSSELIVYGYRIDYYHIKMAVIPQGLTIPIENSSIEVVLEESVEEPLVDESYETEDFENPNRGCLQSLFSCFGL
;
A
#
# COMPACT_ATOMS: atom_id res chain seq x y z
N MET A 1 -13.08 -5.34 -3.99
CA MET A 1 -14.01 -4.56 -3.17
C MET A 1 -13.16 -3.69 -2.27
N TRP A 2 -13.47 -2.40 -2.18
CA TRP A 2 -12.68 -1.43 -1.44
C TRP A 2 -13.59 -0.61 -0.52
N PHE A 3 -13.11 -0.38 0.70
CA PHE A 3 -13.82 0.31 1.76
C PHE A 3 -13.00 1.50 2.26
N ASP A 4 -13.57 2.69 2.14
CA ASP A 4 -13.07 3.94 2.71
C ASP A 4 -14.20 4.69 3.47
N GLN A 5 -13.81 5.76 4.14
CA GLN A 5 -14.61 6.59 5.04
C GLN A 5 -15.86 7.17 4.38
N THR A 6 -15.73 7.63 3.14
CA THR A 6 -16.81 8.27 2.36
C THR A 6 -17.18 7.50 1.12
N ASP A 7 -16.29 6.65 0.63
CA ASP A 7 -16.45 5.94 -0.62
C ASP A 7 -16.34 4.41 -0.44
N TYR A 8 -17.26 3.70 -1.08
CA TYR A 8 -17.30 2.24 -1.07
C TYR A 8 -17.33 1.78 -2.51
N HIS A 9 -16.43 0.87 -2.90
CA HIS A 9 -16.41 0.31 -4.24
C HIS A 9 -16.75 -1.19 -4.16
N ILE A 10 -17.94 -1.52 -4.65
CA ILE A 10 -18.46 -2.89 -4.68
C ILE A 10 -18.74 -3.24 -6.15
N ASN A 11 -17.96 -4.18 -6.68
CA ASN A 11 -17.91 -4.48 -8.12
C ASN A 11 -17.60 -3.19 -8.91
N ASP A 12 -18.33 -2.92 -10.00
CA ASP A 12 -18.14 -1.73 -10.85
C ASP A 12 -18.91 -0.49 -10.36
N LYS A 13 -19.42 -0.52 -9.13
CA LYS A 13 -20.24 0.56 -8.56
C LYS A 13 -19.52 1.22 -7.40
N ARG A 14 -19.36 2.55 -7.50
CA ARG A 14 -18.96 3.44 -6.42
C ARG A 14 -20.20 3.90 -5.66
N TYR A 15 -20.12 3.85 -4.33
CA TYR A 15 -21.11 4.35 -3.39
C TYR A 15 -20.46 5.41 -2.51
N GLU A 16 -20.92 6.65 -2.63
CA GLU A 16 -20.36 7.76 -1.84
C GLU A 16 -21.40 8.34 -0.88
N ILE A 17 -21.01 8.70 0.34
CA ILE A 17 -21.85 9.47 1.27
C ILE A 17 -21.26 10.87 1.43
N LYS A 18 -21.94 11.86 0.84
CA LYS A 18 -21.58 13.29 0.97
C LYS A 18 -22.49 13.98 1.97
N GLU A 19 -21.90 14.74 2.87
CA GLU A 19 -22.60 15.71 3.71
C GLU A 19 -22.68 17.05 2.99
N PHE A 20 -23.89 17.53 2.72
CA PHE A 20 -24.12 18.87 2.19
C PHE A 20 -24.78 19.72 3.26
N VAL A 21 -24.29 20.95 3.43
CA VAL A 21 -25.01 22.00 4.15
C VAL A 21 -25.82 22.78 3.12
N ARG A 22 -27.14 22.61 3.09
CA ARG A 22 -28.02 23.53 2.36
C ARG A 22 -28.48 24.63 3.31
N LEU A 23 -28.12 25.87 2.97
CA LEU A 23 -28.76 27.07 3.53
C LEU A 23 -30.10 27.24 2.82
N LEU A 24 -31.19 27.00 3.53
CA LEU A 24 -32.53 27.31 3.04
C LEU A 24 -32.96 28.66 3.63
N ASN A 25 -33.43 29.55 2.77
CA ASN A 25 -34.07 30.79 3.21
C ASN A 25 -35.56 30.48 3.43
N GLU A 26 -36.10 30.73 4.62
CA GLU A 26 -37.56 30.82 4.76
C GLU A 26 -38.06 32.01 3.95
N THR A 27 -39.07 31.75 3.12
CA THR A 27 -39.89 32.81 2.56
C THR A 27 -41.09 32.97 3.51
N PRO A 28 -41.25 34.12 4.17
CA PRO A 28 -42.34 34.32 5.12
C PRO A 28 -43.70 34.18 4.41
N SER A 29 -44.65 33.56 5.09
CA SER A 29 -46.02 33.43 4.60
C SER A 29 -46.81 34.72 4.87
N PRO A 30 -47.90 34.99 4.12
CA PRO A 30 -48.74 36.16 4.39
C PRO A 30 -49.28 36.14 5.83
N GLY A 31 -48.84 37.09 6.65
CA GLY A 31 -49.21 37.21 8.07
C GLY A 31 -48.04 37.09 9.05
N ASP A 32 -46.87 36.64 8.61
CA ASP A 32 -45.68 36.53 9.47
C ASP A 32 -45.01 37.89 9.72
N ILE A 33 -44.57 38.14 10.94
CA ILE A 33 -43.78 39.33 11.33
C ILE A 33 -42.37 38.88 11.72
N LEU A 34 -41.38 39.20 10.89
CA LEU A 34 -39.97 38.95 11.17
C LEU A 34 -39.39 40.07 12.04
N SER A 35 -38.83 39.71 13.20
CA SER A 35 -37.96 40.58 13.99
C SER A 35 -36.52 40.09 13.85
N GLY A 36 -35.78 40.67 12.89
CA GLY A 36 -34.40 40.31 12.58
C GLY A 36 -34.22 39.57 11.24
N SER A 37 -32.99 39.17 10.94
CA SER A 37 -32.65 38.38 9.75
C SER A 37 -33.32 37.00 9.79
N PRO A 38 -33.74 36.43 8.63
CA PRO A 38 -34.35 35.10 8.60
C PRO A 38 -33.45 34.08 9.28
N LEU A 39 -34.07 33.19 10.07
CA LEU A 39 -33.36 32.08 10.70
C LEU A 39 -32.75 31.23 9.59
N LYS A 40 -31.41 31.21 9.52
CA LYS A 40 -30.67 30.24 8.73
C LYS A 40 -30.70 28.93 9.51
N TYR A 41 -31.41 27.93 9.02
CA TYR A 41 -31.22 26.57 9.51
C TYR A 41 -30.31 25.78 8.57
N GLU A 42 -29.38 25.06 9.16
CA GLU A 42 -28.49 24.16 8.45
C GLU A 42 -29.24 22.85 8.18
N LYS A 43 -29.70 22.64 6.94
CA LYS A 43 -30.17 21.31 6.53
C LYS A 43 -28.95 20.50 6.11
N ARG A 44 -28.55 19.54 6.95
CA ARG A 44 -27.55 18.52 6.60
C ARG A 44 -28.21 17.47 5.72
N ILE A 45 -27.87 17.47 4.43
CA ILE A 45 -28.37 16.48 3.47
C ILE A 45 -27.25 15.47 3.26
N LEU A 46 -27.55 14.21 3.54
CA LEU A 46 -26.69 13.10 3.17
C LEU A 46 -27.17 12.56 1.82
N LYS A 47 -26.28 12.58 0.82
CA LYS A 47 -26.56 11.98 -0.49
C LYS A 47 -25.78 10.70 -0.65
N PHE A 48 -26.46 9.68 -1.14
CA PHE A 48 -25.81 8.52 -1.76
C PHE A 48 -25.59 8.80 -3.24
N LEU A 49 -24.53 8.22 -3.81
CA LEU A 49 -24.29 8.21 -5.26
C LEU A 49 -24.04 6.77 -5.66
N ILE A 50 -24.83 6.20 -6.59
CA ILE A 50 -24.63 4.84 -7.11
C ILE A 50 -24.44 4.91 -8.63
N GLY A 51 -23.21 4.74 -9.12
CA GLY A 51 -22.94 4.87 -10.57
C GLY A 51 -23.33 6.25 -11.12
N LYS A 52 -24.13 6.31 -12.20
CA LYS A 52 -24.73 7.57 -12.69
C LYS A 52 -25.81 8.04 -11.70
N GLU A 53 -25.37 8.85 -10.73
CA GLU A 53 -26.14 9.75 -9.86
C GLU A 53 -27.53 9.26 -9.41
N TYR A 54 -27.62 8.10 -8.76
CA TYR A 54 -28.77 7.84 -7.90
C TYR A 54 -28.59 8.56 -6.57
N VAL A 55 -29.41 9.60 -6.32
CA VAL A 55 -29.40 10.41 -5.09
C VAL A 55 -30.64 10.11 -4.26
N GLU A 56 -30.43 9.62 -3.04
CA GLU A 56 -31.48 9.49 -2.03
C GLU A 56 -31.17 10.44 -0.85
N GLU A 57 -32.14 11.26 -0.46
CA GLU A 57 -32.04 12.12 0.73
C GLU A 57 -32.40 11.30 1.98
N LEU A 58 -31.52 11.33 2.98
CA LEU A 58 -31.79 10.66 4.25
C LEU A 58 -32.78 11.44 5.13
N PRO A 59 -33.54 10.74 6.00
CA PRO A 59 -34.45 11.38 6.95
C PRO A 59 -33.74 12.42 7.82
N GLU A 60 -34.44 13.52 8.09
CA GLU A 60 -33.95 14.62 8.91
C GLU A 60 -33.63 14.14 10.35
N GLY A 61 -32.47 14.53 10.87
CA GLY A 61 -31.98 14.11 12.19
C GLY A 61 -31.21 12.78 12.24
N LEU A 62 -31.09 12.04 11.12
CA LEU A 62 -30.27 10.83 11.07
C LEU A 62 -28.77 11.17 11.15
N LYS A 63 -28.05 10.56 12.09
CA LYS A 63 -26.61 10.81 12.23
C LYS A 63 -25.84 10.14 11.09
N LEU A 64 -24.75 10.77 10.62
CA LEU A 64 -23.91 10.26 9.53
C LEU A 64 -23.43 8.81 9.75
N HIS A 65 -23.11 8.42 10.98
CA HIS A 65 -22.69 7.05 11.26
C HIS A 65 -23.85 6.03 11.22
N GLU A 66 -25.08 6.45 11.51
CA GLU A 66 -26.28 5.62 11.40
C GLU A 66 -26.67 5.43 9.94
N ALA A 67 -26.59 6.51 9.14
CA ALA A 67 -26.69 6.49 7.69
C ALA A 67 -25.70 5.50 7.05
N ARG A 68 -24.41 5.60 7.41
CA ARG A 68 -23.36 4.67 6.98
C ARG A 68 -23.71 3.24 7.34
N LYS A 69 -24.08 2.97 8.59
CA LYS A 69 -24.48 1.62 9.04
C LYS A 69 -25.66 1.09 8.22
N ARG A 70 -26.70 1.91 7.98
CA ARG A 70 -27.86 1.50 7.17
C ARG A 70 -27.46 1.16 5.74
N LEU A 71 -26.62 1.98 5.11
CA LEU A 71 -26.12 1.70 3.75
C LEU A 71 -25.37 0.36 3.71
N VAL A 72 -24.36 0.17 4.57
CA VAL A 72 -23.57 -1.06 4.53
C VAL A 72 -24.45 -2.28 4.86
N CYS A 73 -25.40 -2.16 5.79
CA CYS A 73 -26.40 -3.20 6.05
C CYS A 73 -27.31 -3.48 4.85
N ALA A 74 -27.73 -2.48 4.07
CA ALA A 74 -28.50 -2.70 2.86
C ALA A 74 -27.66 -3.39 1.76
N LEU A 75 -26.39 -2.98 1.63
CA LEU A 75 -25.48 -3.50 0.61
C LEU A 75 -24.99 -4.92 0.90
N LEU A 76 -24.69 -5.23 2.16
CA LEU A 76 -24.02 -6.46 2.57
C LEU A 76 -24.89 -7.35 3.46
N GLY A 77 -25.90 -6.78 4.12
CA GLY A 77 -26.77 -7.52 5.04
C GLY A 77 -27.53 -8.65 4.35
N GLY A 78 -27.85 -9.68 5.13
CA GLY A 78 -28.48 -10.91 4.63
C GLY A 78 -27.53 -11.84 3.85
N ARG A 79 -26.27 -11.45 3.64
CA ARG A 79 -25.26 -12.26 2.94
C ARG A 79 -24.21 -12.74 3.95
N PRO A 80 -24.25 -14.00 4.41
CA PRO A 80 -23.28 -14.50 5.38
C PRO A 80 -21.86 -14.57 4.80
N THR A 81 -21.75 -14.78 3.49
CA THR A 81 -20.47 -14.85 2.79
C THR A 81 -20.51 -14.04 1.51
N ILE A 82 -19.50 -13.19 1.34
CA ILE A 82 -19.30 -12.37 0.14
C ILE A 82 -18.02 -12.83 -0.54
N HIS A 83 -18.11 -13.12 -1.83
CA HIS A 83 -16.96 -13.56 -2.63
C HIS A 83 -16.39 -12.34 -3.37
N VAL A 84 -15.11 -12.07 -3.15
CA VAL A 84 -14.37 -11.00 -3.82
C VAL A 84 -12.97 -11.51 -4.15
N GLN A 85 -12.36 -11.06 -5.24
CA GLN A 85 -10.97 -11.41 -5.53
C GLN A 85 -9.99 -10.72 -4.57
N LYS A 86 -10.25 -9.42 -4.32
CA LYS A 86 -9.45 -8.53 -3.49
C LYS A 86 -10.36 -7.79 -2.52
N LEU A 87 -9.94 -7.74 -1.26
CA LEU A 87 -10.56 -6.97 -0.19
C LEU A 87 -9.58 -5.90 0.27
N ASP A 88 -9.87 -4.64 -0.04
CA ASP A 88 -9.08 -3.50 0.39
C ASP A 88 -9.79 -2.74 1.51
N ILE A 89 -9.08 -2.49 2.59
CA ILE A 89 -9.57 -1.83 3.79
C ILE A 89 -8.63 -0.67 4.11
N ASP A 90 -9.15 0.56 4.12
CA ASP A 90 -8.35 1.75 4.32
C ASP A 90 -8.72 2.54 5.59
N PHE A 91 -7.70 2.90 6.39
CA PHE A 91 -7.85 3.36 7.78
C PHE A 91 -6.92 4.53 8.15
N TYR A 92 -7.02 5.66 7.44
CA TYR A 92 -6.19 6.85 7.75
C TYR A 92 -6.74 7.74 8.89
N PHE A 93 -8.05 8.03 8.95
CA PHE A 93 -8.59 9.07 9.85
C PHE A 93 -9.78 8.64 10.74
N VAL A 94 -10.39 7.47 10.52
CA VAL A 94 -11.59 7.01 11.26
C VAL A 94 -11.32 5.65 11.91
N LYS A 95 -11.74 5.49 13.17
CA LYS A 95 -11.47 4.29 13.99
C LYS A 95 -12.54 3.19 13.92
N VAL A 96 -13.54 3.28 13.03
CA VAL A 96 -14.71 2.38 13.05
C VAL A 96 -15.12 1.95 11.64
N LEU A 97 -14.84 0.69 11.30
CA LEU A 97 -15.41 -0.02 10.15
C LEU A 97 -16.76 -0.61 10.55
N ARG A 98 -17.81 -0.31 9.79
CA ARG A 98 -19.17 -0.76 10.11
C ARG A 98 -19.62 -1.83 9.13
N ILE A 99 -19.22 -3.08 9.39
CA ILE A 99 -19.68 -4.26 8.65
C ILE A 99 -20.89 -4.88 9.38
N PRO A 100 -21.90 -5.43 8.66
CA PRO A 100 -23.01 -6.12 9.30
C PRO A 100 -22.52 -7.38 10.02
N GLU A 101 -23.20 -7.72 11.11
CA GLU A 101 -22.83 -8.87 11.92
C GLU A 101 -22.92 -10.18 11.10
N GLY A 102 -21.95 -11.07 11.33
CA GLY A 102 -21.91 -12.40 10.69
C GLY A 102 -21.41 -12.43 9.24
N VAL A 103 -21.18 -11.26 8.62
CA VAL A 103 -20.64 -11.19 7.26
C VAL A 103 -19.17 -11.62 7.25
N LYS A 104 -18.82 -12.51 6.33
CA LYS A 104 -17.44 -12.93 6.04
C LYS A 104 -17.10 -12.69 4.57
N PHE A 105 -15.85 -12.31 4.30
CA PHE A 105 -15.33 -12.14 2.94
C PHE A 105 -14.46 -13.33 2.55
N LYS A 106 -14.89 -14.09 1.54
CA LYS A 106 -14.06 -15.12 0.91
C LYS A 106 -13.25 -14.48 -0.21
N THR A 107 -11.93 -14.44 -0.04
CA THR A 107 -11.01 -13.68 -0.90
C THR A 107 -9.68 -14.38 -1.09
N THR A 108 -8.96 -14.04 -2.15
CA THR A 108 -7.58 -14.47 -2.36
C THR A 108 -6.57 -13.40 -1.99
N GLU A 109 -7.00 -12.13 -1.99
CA GLU A 109 -6.14 -10.98 -1.71
C GLU A 109 -6.76 -10.06 -0.65
N VAL A 110 -5.92 -9.56 0.24
CA VAL A 110 -6.29 -8.60 1.28
C VAL A 110 -5.28 -7.47 1.31
N SER A 111 -5.76 -6.23 1.38
CA SER A 111 -4.96 -5.05 1.69
C SER A 111 -5.55 -4.35 2.90
N VAL A 112 -4.72 -4.10 3.91
CA VAL A 112 -5.05 -3.26 5.06
C VAL A 112 -4.05 -2.11 5.11
N SER A 113 -4.53 -0.91 4.78
CA SER A 113 -3.76 0.33 4.79
C SER A 113 -4.21 1.29 5.88
N GLY A 114 -3.32 2.20 6.27
CA GLY A 114 -3.59 3.24 7.24
C GLY A 114 -2.82 3.07 8.55
N SER A 115 -2.33 4.20 9.07
CA SER A 115 -1.38 4.28 10.19
C SER A 115 -1.92 3.84 11.56
N ILE A 116 -3.19 3.45 11.65
CA ILE A 116 -3.88 3.10 12.92
C ILE A 116 -4.46 1.67 12.88
N GLY A 117 -4.38 0.98 11.75
CA GLY A 117 -5.03 -0.31 11.55
C GLY A 117 -4.19 -1.51 11.99
N ASP A 118 -4.51 -2.15 13.12
CA ASP A 118 -3.99 -3.49 13.44
C ASP A 118 -4.74 -4.55 12.59
N LEU A 119 -4.00 -5.28 11.75
CA LEU A 119 -4.50 -6.39 10.93
C LEU A 119 -5.39 -7.36 11.73
N ARG A 120 -5.06 -7.61 13.01
CA ARG A 120 -5.79 -8.54 13.90
C ARG A 120 -7.26 -8.20 14.04
N LEU A 121 -7.63 -6.93 13.89
CA LEU A 121 -9.02 -6.47 13.94
C LEU A 121 -9.82 -6.89 12.70
N PHE A 122 -9.14 -7.15 11.58
CA PHE A 122 -9.76 -7.46 10.30
C PHE A 122 -9.72 -8.97 9.96
N LEU A 123 -8.85 -9.76 10.59
CA LEU A 123 -8.85 -11.22 10.42
C LEU A 123 -10.24 -11.85 10.68
N PRO A 124 -11.01 -11.44 11.71
CA PRO A 124 -12.32 -12.01 11.97
C PRO A 124 -13.36 -11.75 10.87
N ILE A 125 -13.16 -10.81 9.94
CA ILE A 125 -14.12 -10.61 8.83
C ILE A 125 -13.74 -11.41 7.58
N ILE A 126 -12.57 -12.06 7.55
CA ILE A 126 -12.14 -12.92 6.45
C ILE A 126 -12.70 -14.32 6.64
N HIS A 127 -13.18 -14.93 5.55
CA HIS A 127 -13.67 -16.31 5.57
C HIS A 127 -12.49 -17.28 5.74
N PRO A 128 -12.55 -18.29 6.63
CA PRO A 128 -11.43 -19.19 6.91
C PRO A 128 -10.84 -19.90 5.68
N GLU A 129 -11.67 -20.26 4.70
CA GLU A 129 -11.22 -20.87 3.43
C GLU A 129 -10.40 -19.92 2.53
N SER A 130 -10.24 -18.65 2.91
CA SER A 130 -9.37 -17.69 2.21
C SER A 130 -7.90 -17.90 2.54
N PHE A 131 -7.59 -18.61 3.63
CA PHE A 131 -6.22 -18.82 4.09
C PHE A 131 -5.63 -20.14 3.58
N PRO A 132 -4.31 -20.18 3.25
CA PRO A 132 -3.41 -19.03 3.17
C PRO A 132 -3.79 -18.07 2.03
N LEU A 133 -3.62 -16.77 2.27
CA LEU A 133 -3.89 -15.75 1.25
C LEU A 133 -2.85 -15.84 0.13
N LYS A 134 -3.28 -15.55 -1.10
CA LYS A 134 -2.36 -15.41 -2.22
C LYS A 134 -1.54 -14.13 -2.06
N VAL A 135 -2.20 -13.01 -1.76
CA VAL A 135 -1.54 -11.72 -1.54
C VAL A 135 -2.06 -11.08 -0.26
N LEU A 136 -1.15 -10.67 0.61
CA LEU A 136 -1.46 -9.85 1.78
C LEU A 136 -0.63 -8.56 1.72
N ARG A 137 -1.29 -7.41 1.80
CA ARG A 137 -0.65 -6.09 1.88
C ARG A 137 -0.97 -5.45 3.22
N VAL A 138 0.05 -5.05 3.96
CA VAL A 138 -0.11 -4.57 5.33
C VAL A 138 0.80 -3.38 5.64
N TRP A 139 0.24 -2.42 6.37
CA TRP A 139 1.01 -1.39 7.06
C TRP A 139 1.39 -1.91 8.45
N VAL A 140 2.69 -2.09 8.69
CA VAL A 140 3.22 -2.65 9.94
C VAL A 140 3.37 -1.52 10.94
N THR A 141 2.36 -1.36 11.81
CA THR A 141 2.38 -0.43 12.95
C THR A 141 3.05 -1.01 14.18
N ASP A 142 3.10 -2.34 14.28
CA ASP A 142 3.70 -3.09 15.38
C ASP A 142 4.48 -4.28 14.78
N PRO A 143 5.78 -4.45 15.09
CA PRO A 143 6.59 -5.53 14.54
C PRO A 143 6.04 -6.93 14.83
N SER A 144 5.29 -7.10 15.92
CA SER A 144 4.67 -8.39 16.26
C SER A 144 3.58 -8.81 15.26
N MET A 145 3.14 -7.92 14.37
CA MET A 145 2.24 -8.26 13.27
C MET A 145 2.88 -9.25 12.29
N LEU A 146 4.21 -9.22 12.14
CA LEU A 146 4.95 -10.15 11.27
C LEU A 146 4.96 -11.59 11.81
N ASP A 147 4.62 -11.77 13.09
CA ASP A 147 4.51 -13.08 13.74
C ASP A 147 3.09 -13.69 13.62
N ILE A 148 2.13 -12.93 13.09
CA ILE A 148 0.75 -13.41 12.89
C ILE A 148 0.75 -14.60 11.91
N PRO A 149 0.09 -15.74 12.23
CA PRO A 149 0.10 -16.93 11.36
C PRO A 149 -0.38 -16.65 9.93
N GLU A 150 -1.41 -15.82 9.78
CA GLU A 150 -1.97 -15.42 8.50
C GLU A 150 -0.98 -14.59 7.67
N VAL A 151 -0.16 -13.75 8.32
CA VAL A 151 0.92 -12.99 7.67
C VAL A 151 2.02 -13.94 7.20
N ARG A 152 2.48 -14.83 8.09
CA ARG A 152 3.54 -15.80 7.78
C ARG A 152 3.13 -16.81 6.71
N SER A 153 1.84 -17.13 6.61
CA SER A 153 1.34 -18.13 5.65
C SER A 153 1.03 -17.56 4.26
N ALA A 154 0.95 -16.25 4.09
CA ALA A 154 0.64 -15.63 2.80
C ALA A 154 1.71 -15.98 1.74
N GLN A 155 1.30 -16.24 0.50
CA GLN A 155 2.25 -16.56 -0.57
C GLN A 155 3.09 -15.34 -0.95
N GLU A 156 2.41 -14.23 -1.17
CA GLU A 156 3.00 -12.92 -1.44
C GLU A 156 2.65 -11.96 -0.31
N LEU A 157 3.67 -11.34 0.28
CA LEU A 157 3.53 -10.38 1.36
C LEU A 157 4.10 -9.04 0.93
N GLU A 158 3.25 -8.01 0.89
CA GLU A 158 3.65 -6.63 0.68
C GLU A 158 3.59 -5.88 2.02
N ILE A 159 4.69 -5.21 2.36
CA ILE A 159 4.91 -4.57 3.66
C ILE A 159 5.19 -3.09 3.43
N HIS A 160 4.48 -2.26 4.20
CA HIS A 160 4.77 -0.84 4.37
C HIS A 160 5.18 -0.67 5.83
N PHE A 161 6.42 -0.24 6.09
CA PHE A 161 6.88 0.01 7.45
C PHE A 161 6.52 1.43 7.88
N ASN A 162 6.10 1.59 9.13
CA ASN A 162 6.01 2.92 9.76
C ASN A 162 7.29 3.29 10.53
N ASP A 163 8.19 2.32 10.71
CA ASP A 163 9.39 2.42 11.54
C ASP A 163 10.52 1.59 10.92
N ASP A 164 11.55 2.29 10.45
CA ASP A 164 12.75 1.80 9.79
C ASP A 164 13.61 0.85 10.64
N SER A 165 13.37 0.76 11.94
CA SER A 165 14.13 -0.15 12.81
C SER A 165 13.79 -1.64 12.63
N ASN A 166 12.81 -1.97 11.79
CA ASN A 166 12.22 -3.30 11.71
C ASN A 166 12.65 -4.16 10.51
N TYR A 167 13.54 -3.65 9.64
CA TYR A 167 13.98 -4.39 8.45
C TYR A 167 14.64 -5.74 8.78
N ASN A 168 15.32 -5.86 9.92
CA ASN A 168 15.92 -7.12 10.37
C ASN A 168 14.90 -8.26 10.57
N LYS A 169 13.60 -7.95 10.73
CA LYS A 169 12.54 -8.95 10.84
C LYS A 169 12.27 -9.67 9.52
N LEU A 170 12.62 -9.05 8.39
CA LEU A 170 12.45 -9.63 7.05
C LEU A 170 13.19 -10.95 6.88
N HIS A 171 14.31 -11.12 7.61
CA HIS A 171 15.16 -12.31 7.58
C HIS A 171 14.38 -13.59 7.92
N ASN A 172 13.41 -13.48 8.83
CA ASN A 172 12.69 -14.63 9.38
C ASN A 172 11.32 -14.89 8.72
N LEU A 173 10.98 -14.13 7.67
CA LEU A 173 9.70 -14.27 6.98
C LEU A 173 9.74 -15.49 6.03
N PRO A 174 8.80 -16.44 6.18
CA PRO A 174 8.77 -17.65 5.35
C PRO A 174 8.03 -17.44 4.02
N ASN A 175 7.51 -16.24 3.79
CA ASN A 175 6.78 -15.89 2.57
C ASN A 175 7.68 -16.08 1.34
N ARG A 176 7.10 -16.65 0.28
CA ARG A 176 7.83 -16.92 -0.97
C ARG A 176 8.19 -15.62 -1.68
N THR A 177 7.26 -14.67 -1.74
CA THR A 177 7.48 -13.35 -2.33
C THR A 177 7.30 -12.31 -1.25
N ILE A 178 8.30 -11.46 -1.06
CA ILE A 178 8.25 -10.33 -0.14
C ILE A 178 8.47 -9.04 -0.93
N ARG A 179 7.56 -8.08 -0.80
CA ARG A 179 7.70 -6.74 -1.38
C ARG A 179 7.69 -5.72 -0.25
N VAL A 180 8.74 -4.93 -0.14
CA VAL A 180 8.78 -3.78 0.75
C VAL A 180 8.50 -2.53 -0.09
N VAL A 181 7.50 -1.77 0.34
CA VAL A 181 7.14 -0.49 -0.28
C VAL A 181 7.64 0.59 0.67
N ASP A 182 8.92 0.89 0.52
CA ASP A 182 9.63 1.85 1.34
C ASP A 182 10.74 2.48 0.51
N TYR A 183 10.75 3.81 0.42
CA TYR A 183 11.77 4.53 -0.36
C TYR A 183 13.07 4.73 0.43
N ASP A 184 13.02 4.55 1.75
CA ASP A 184 14.09 4.92 2.67
C ASP A 184 14.80 3.69 3.27
N MET A 185 14.54 2.49 2.75
CA MET A 185 15.21 1.27 3.19
C MET A 185 16.73 1.41 3.00
N PRO A 186 17.53 1.40 4.08
CA PRO A 186 18.95 1.69 4.01
C PRO A 186 19.71 0.54 3.36
N GLN A 187 20.82 0.85 2.70
CA GLN A 187 21.70 -0.12 2.06
C GLN A 187 22.10 -1.26 3.00
N GLU A 188 22.44 -0.95 4.24
CA GLU A 188 22.85 -1.92 5.26
C GLU A 188 21.76 -2.95 5.55
N ALA A 189 20.48 -2.57 5.47
CA ALA A 189 19.37 -3.49 5.67
C ALA A 189 19.22 -4.46 4.49
N ILE A 190 19.46 -3.99 3.26
CA ILE A 190 19.40 -4.82 2.05
C ILE A 190 20.58 -5.80 2.03
N ILE A 191 21.79 -5.32 2.32
CA ILE A 191 22.99 -6.16 2.42
C ILE A 191 22.85 -7.18 3.55
N GLY A 192 22.31 -6.79 4.70
CA GLY A 192 22.01 -7.72 5.80
C GLY A 192 21.01 -8.81 5.42
N LEU A 193 20.05 -8.51 4.53
CA LEU A 193 19.13 -9.51 4.00
C LEU A 193 19.83 -10.48 3.02
N ILE A 194 20.72 -9.96 2.17
CA ILE A 194 21.55 -10.78 1.27
C ILE A 194 22.42 -11.74 2.08
N ASP A 195 23.15 -11.21 3.06
CA ASP A 195 24.00 -11.98 3.99
C ASP A 195 23.20 -13.11 4.65
N ASN A 196 22.02 -12.76 5.20
CA ASN A 196 21.14 -13.74 5.82
C ASN A 196 20.69 -14.85 4.86
N TRP A 197 20.30 -14.51 3.63
CA TRP A 197 19.87 -15.51 2.66
C TRP A 197 21.03 -16.40 2.22
N VAL A 198 22.23 -15.84 2.03
CA VAL A 198 23.44 -16.60 1.67
C VAL A 198 23.83 -17.58 2.78
N ASP A 199 23.85 -17.13 4.04
CA ASP A 199 24.30 -17.93 5.18
C ASP A 199 23.30 -19.03 5.59
N PHE A 200 22.02 -18.68 5.67
CA PHE A 200 20.98 -19.59 6.19
C PHE A 200 20.21 -20.32 5.08
N GLY A 201 20.38 -19.89 3.84
CA GLY A 201 19.61 -20.40 2.72
C GLY A 201 18.21 -19.78 2.65
N LYS A 202 17.61 -19.91 1.46
CA LYS A 202 16.23 -19.54 1.18
C LYS A 202 15.71 -20.44 0.06
N ASP A 203 14.42 -20.76 0.08
CA ASP A 203 13.84 -21.71 -0.88
C ASP A 203 13.95 -21.21 -2.31
N VAL A 204 14.22 -22.13 -3.25
CA VAL A 204 14.24 -21.82 -4.68
C VAL A 204 12.88 -21.26 -5.12
N GLY A 205 12.93 -20.16 -5.88
CA GLY A 205 11.75 -19.41 -6.30
C GLY A 205 11.27 -18.40 -5.27
N SER A 206 12.02 -18.18 -4.18
CA SER A 206 11.80 -17.05 -3.28
C SER A 206 12.28 -15.75 -3.91
N THR A 207 11.54 -14.67 -3.70
CA THR A 207 11.85 -13.35 -4.23
C THR A 207 11.67 -12.27 -3.19
N PHE A 208 12.51 -11.24 -3.28
CA PHE A 208 12.39 -10.03 -2.50
C PHE A 208 12.52 -8.83 -3.45
N THR A 209 11.68 -7.81 -3.24
CA THR A 209 11.78 -6.55 -3.96
C THR A 209 11.58 -5.38 -3.03
N THR A 210 12.37 -4.31 -3.21
CA THR A 210 12.17 -3.03 -2.54
C THR A 210 12.25 -1.87 -3.54
N GLU A 211 11.51 -0.81 -3.25
CA GLU A 211 11.63 0.47 -3.95
C GLU A 211 12.92 1.19 -3.50
N CYS A 212 13.51 1.98 -4.39
CA CYS A 212 14.72 2.79 -4.13
C CYS A 212 14.48 4.27 -4.43
N GLY A 213 13.24 4.65 -4.74
CA GLY A 213 12.86 6.00 -5.09
C GLY A 213 13.26 6.41 -6.51
N PRO A 214 13.32 7.73 -6.79
CA PRO A 214 13.56 8.26 -8.13
C PRO A 214 15.04 8.25 -8.55
N LEU A 215 15.97 7.92 -7.64
CA LEU A 215 17.40 7.88 -7.91
C LEU A 215 17.93 6.45 -7.82
N ASN A 216 18.91 6.09 -8.64
CA ASN A 216 19.44 4.72 -8.75
C ASN A 216 20.75 4.48 -7.98
N HIS A 217 21.23 5.45 -7.20
CA HIS A 217 22.50 5.36 -6.47
C HIS A 217 22.53 4.15 -5.52
N LEU A 218 21.46 3.98 -4.72
CA LEU A 218 21.29 2.83 -3.82
C LEU A 218 21.43 1.49 -4.53
N VAL A 219 20.88 1.36 -5.74
CA VAL A 219 20.99 0.13 -6.54
C VAL A 219 22.44 -0.16 -6.91
N SER A 220 23.18 0.87 -7.32
CA SER A 220 24.58 0.72 -7.70
C SER A 220 25.45 0.31 -6.51
N ASP A 221 25.22 0.93 -5.36
CA ASP A 221 25.97 0.67 -4.14
C ASP A 221 25.70 -0.75 -3.60
N VAL A 222 24.42 -1.17 -3.58
CA VAL A 222 24.04 -2.54 -3.20
C VAL A 222 24.66 -3.58 -4.12
N LEU A 223 24.63 -3.39 -5.44
CA LEU A 223 25.21 -4.35 -6.38
C LEU A 223 26.73 -4.46 -6.24
N LYS A 224 27.42 -3.33 -6.04
CA LYS A 224 28.86 -3.30 -5.83
C LYS A 224 29.25 -3.99 -4.53
N GLU A 225 28.58 -3.67 -3.42
CA GLU A 225 28.87 -4.29 -2.13
C GLU A 225 28.54 -5.80 -2.15
N ALA A 226 27.44 -6.19 -2.81
CA ALA A 226 27.09 -7.60 -2.97
C ALA A 226 28.13 -8.38 -3.80
N GLU A 227 28.68 -7.76 -4.85
CA GLU A 227 29.78 -8.32 -5.66
C GLU A 227 31.05 -8.52 -4.80
N GLU A 228 31.46 -7.49 -4.06
CA GLU A 228 32.69 -7.47 -3.25
C GLU A 228 32.62 -8.39 -2.02
N MET A 229 31.49 -8.41 -1.29
CA MET A 229 31.36 -9.15 -0.03
C MET A 229 31.06 -10.63 -0.23
N PHE A 230 30.26 -10.99 -1.23
CA PHE A 230 29.76 -12.37 -1.40
C PHE A 230 30.38 -13.08 -2.60
N GLY A 231 31.40 -12.50 -3.24
CA GLY A 231 32.04 -13.06 -4.42
C GLY A 231 31.06 -13.19 -5.60
N GLY A 232 30.16 -12.23 -5.72
CA GLY A 232 29.15 -12.19 -6.77
C GLY A 232 29.79 -12.12 -8.16
N ARG A 233 29.18 -12.77 -9.14
CA ARG A 233 29.61 -12.74 -10.54
C ARG A 233 28.57 -12.09 -11.43
N LYS A 234 29.00 -11.31 -12.42
CA LYS A 234 28.10 -10.70 -13.41
C LYS A 234 27.58 -11.76 -14.38
N VAL A 235 26.27 -11.80 -14.54
CA VAL A 235 25.57 -12.79 -15.37
C VAL A 235 24.43 -12.17 -16.18
N GLU A 236 23.99 -12.88 -17.21
CA GLU A 236 22.66 -12.72 -17.81
C GLU A 236 21.75 -13.87 -17.38
N LEU A 237 20.44 -13.63 -17.38
CA LEU A 237 19.44 -14.68 -17.21
C LEU A 237 19.14 -15.34 -18.56
N VAL A 238 18.93 -16.66 -18.55
CA VAL A 238 18.46 -17.41 -19.72
C VAL A 238 17.12 -16.84 -20.22
N GLU A 239 16.22 -16.51 -19.29
CA GLU A 239 15.00 -15.77 -19.55
C GLU A 239 15.20 -14.29 -19.19
N LYS A 240 15.21 -13.41 -20.20
CA LYS A 240 15.48 -11.98 -19.98
C LYS A 240 14.32 -11.31 -19.26
N ASP A 241 14.64 -10.52 -18.23
CA ASP A 241 13.73 -9.56 -17.63
C ASP A 241 13.89 -8.21 -18.34
N GLU A 242 12.95 -7.85 -19.21
CA GLU A 242 13.00 -6.61 -20.01
C GLU A 242 13.04 -5.33 -19.16
N ARG A 243 12.67 -5.43 -17.88
CA ARG A 243 12.70 -4.30 -16.93
C ARG A 243 14.06 -4.15 -16.23
N CYS A 244 14.93 -5.15 -16.34
CA CYS A 244 16.28 -5.10 -15.79
C CYS A 244 17.07 -3.99 -16.51
N TYR A 245 17.64 -3.06 -15.74
CA TYR A 245 18.46 -1.97 -16.30
C TYR A 245 19.92 -2.02 -15.82
N THR A 246 20.28 -2.98 -14.97
CA THR A 246 21.65 -3.18 -14.46
C THR A 246 22.23 -4.50 -14.92
N SER A 247 23.53 -4.70 -14.67
CA SER A 247 24.08 -6.06 -14.62
C SER A 247 23.39 -6.86 -13.50
N ILE A 248 23.29 -8.19 -13.68
CA ILE A 248 22.78 -9.10 -12.65
C ILE A 248 23.97 -9.70 -11.92
N ILE A 249 23.97 -9.60 -10.60
CA ILE A 249 24.97 -10.23 -9.74
C ILE A 249 24.41 -11.57 -9.28
N ALA A 250 25.09 -12.67 -9.60
CA ALA A 250 24.77 -14.00 -9.09
C ALA A 250 25.74 -14.39 -7.98
N ILE A 251 25.20 -14.78 -6.83
CA ILE A 251 25.91 -15.21 -5.64
C ILE A 251 25.62 -16.70 -5.43
N PRO A 252 26.64 -17.58 -5.51
CA PRO A 252 26.45 -19.00 -5.24
C PRO A 252 26.01 -19.25 -3.79
N MET A 253 24.99 -20.09 -3.62
CA MET A 253 24.53 -20.50 -2.28
C MET A 253 25.43 -21.66 -1.79
N PRO A 254 26.10 -21.56 -0.63
CA PRO A 254 27.12 -22.54 -0.23
C PRO A 254 26.59 -23.97 -0.04
N PHE A 255 25.32 -24.12 0.31
CA PHE A 255 24.73 -25.40 0.75
C PHE A 255 23.64 -25.93 -0.19
N SER A 256 23.47 -25.36 -1.39
CA SER A 256 22.42 -25.76 -2.33
C SER A 256 22.85 -25.63 -3.79
N SER A 257 22.16 -26.34 -4.69
CA SER A 257 22.31 -26.18 -6.15
C SER A 257 21.53 -24.97 -6.67
N SER A 258 21.62 -23.85 -5.95
CA SER A 258 20.95 -22.60 -6.27
C SER A 258 21.91 -21.42 -6.18
N GLU A 259 21.49 -20.31 -6.73
CA GLU A 259 22.19 -19.04 -6.69
C GLU A 259 21.18 -17.92 -6.35
N LEU A 260 21.64 -16.95 -5.58
CA LEU A 260 20.91 -15.72 -5.31
C LEU A 260 21.29 -14.71 -6.40
N ILE A 261 20.31 -14.26 -7.17
CA ILE A 261 20.50 -13.16 -8.11
C ILE A 261 20.05 -11.85 -7.47
N VAL A 262 20.80 -10.78 -7.73
CA VAL A 262 20.50 -9.41 -7.29
C VAL A 262 20.66 -8.47 -8.49
N TYR A 263 19.66 -7.64 -8.75
CA TYR A 263 19.68 -6.67 -9.86
C TYR A 263 18.70 -5.52 -9.67
N GLY A 264 18.95 -4.43 -10.38
CA GLY A 264 18.05 -3.31 -10.51
C GLY A 264 17.05 -3.49 -11.65
N TYR A 265 15.77 -3.18 -11.39
CA TYR A 265 14.76 -3.09 -12.43
C TYR A 265 13.91 -1.82 -12.30
N ARG A 266 13.32 -1.37 -13.41
CA ARG A 266 12.51 -0.15 -13.48
C ARG A 266 11.07 -0.46 -13.90
N ILE A 267 10.12 0.10 -13.15
CA ILE A 267 8.72 0.21 -13.58
C ILE A 267 8.43 1.71 -13.69
N ASP A 268 8.02 2.34 -12.59
CA ASP A 268 7.88 3.79 -12.46
C ASP A 268 9.10 4.38 -11.73
N TYR A 269 9.56 3.67 -10.69
CA TYR A 269 10.73 3.98 -9.88
C TYR A 269 11.82 2.92 -10.02
N TYR A 270 13.00 3.21 -9.47
CA TYR A 270 14.07 2.22 -9.35
C TYR A 270 13.76 1.23 -8.24
N HIS A 271 14.02 -0.04 -8.49
CA HIS A 271 13.79 -1.11 -7.54
C HIS A 271 14.99 -2.05 -7.52
N ILE A 272 15.24 -2.66 -6.37
CA ILE A 272 16.14 -3.82 -6.24
C ILE A 272 15.29 -5.08 -6.21
N LYS A 273 15.73 -6.10 -6.95
CA LYS A 273 15.18 -7.44 -6.90
C LYS A 273 16.24 -8.44 -6.49
N MET A 274 15.85 -9.30 -5.57
CA MET A 274 16.56 -10.50 -5.16
C MET A 274 15.71 -11.72 -5.53
N ALA A 275 16.33 -12.76 -6.07
CA ALA A 275 15.64 -14.03 -6.30
C ALA A 275 16.56 -15.23 -6.13
N VAL A 276 16.06 -16.30 -5.52
CA VAL A 276 16.78 -17.58 -5.47
C VAL A 276 16.37 -18.44 -6.65
N ILE A 277 17.32 -18.80 -7.49
CA ILE A 277 17.08 -19.59 -8.70
C ILE A 277 17.93 -20.86 -8.71
N PRO A 278 17.51 -21.92 -9.41
CA PRO A 278 18.39 -23.06 -9.67
C PRO A 278 19.64 -22.64 -10.44
N GLN A 279 20.77 -23.29 -10.15
CA GLN A 279 21.96 -23.14 -10.99
C GLN A 279 21.69 -23.57 -12.43
N GLY A 280 22.32 -22.89 -13.38
CA GLY A 280 22.15 -23.15 -14.82
C GLY A 280 21.09 -22.29 -15.50
N LEU A 281 20.42 -21.40 -14.74
CA LEU A 281 19.57 -20.34 -15.30
C LEU A 281 20.31 -19.02 -15.51
N THR A 282 21.61 -18.99 -15.21
CA THR A 282 22.50 -17.85 -15.44
C THR A 282 23.59 -18.16 -16.46
N ILE A 283 23.96 -17.16 -17.25
CA ILE A 283 25.06 -17.21 -18.23
C ILE A 283 26.12 -16.21 -17.78
N PRO A 284 27.35 -16.63 -17.46
CA PRO A 284 28.43 -15.70 -17.10
C PRO A 284 28.68 -14.66 -18.19
N ILE A 285 28.80 -13.40 -17.80
CA ILE A 285 29.25 -12.33 -18.70
C ILE A 285 30.77 -12.31 -18.66
N GLU A 286 31.42 -12.85 -19.68
CA GLU A 286 32.86 -12.68 -19.87
C GLU A 286 33.11 -11.23 -20.34
N ASN A 287 33.61 -10.37 -19.44
CA ASN A 287 34.06 -8.99 -19.70
C ASN A 287 33.12 -8.18 -20.63
N SER A 288 31.96 -7.77 -20.13
CA SER A 288 31.13 -6.75 -20.79
C SER A 288 30.81 -5.61 -19.82
N SER A 289 31.14 -4.40 -20.27
CA SER A 289 30.99 -3.13 -19.56
C SER A 289 29.55 -2.63 -19.67
N ILE A 290 28.62 -3.23 -18.93
CA ILE A 290 27.34 -2.55 -18.66
C ILE A 290 27.61 -1.62 -17.48
N GLU A 291 28.05 -0.40 -17.79
CA GLU A 291 28.05 0.72 -16.84
C GLU A 291 26.60 1.06 -16.50
N VAL A 292 26.33 1.24 -15.20
CA VAL A 292 25.02 1.71 -14.73
C VAL A 292 24.70 3.02 -15.45
N VAL A 293 23.55 3.10 -16.11
CA VAL A 293 23.08 4.35 -16.69
C VAL A 293 22.65 5.25 -15.52
N LEU A 294 23.56 6.11 -15.07
CA LEU A 294 23.23 7.22 -14.18
C LEU A 294 22.48 8.25 -15.02
N GLU A 295 21.15 8.34 -14.86
CA GLU A 295 20.42 9.49 -15.39
C GLU A 295 20.73 10.69 -14.47
N GLU A 296 21.56 11.62 -14.97
CA GLU A 296 21.76 12.92 -14.33
C GLU A 296 20.42 13.66 -14.24
N SER A 297 20.19 14.29 -13.09
CA SER A 297 18.99 15.07 -12.77
C SER A 297 18.64 16.05 -13.88
N VAL A 298 17.44 15.93 -14.45
CA VAL A 298 16.81 17.05 -15.13
C VAL A 298 16.34 18.00 -14.03
N GLU A 299 17.10 19.06 -13.77
CA GLU A 299 16.62 20.20 -13.00
C GLU A 299 15.41 20.79 -13.73
N GLU A 300 14.19 20.47 -13.28
CA GLU A 300 13.03 21.27 -13.65
C GLU A 300 13.20 22.66 -13.04
N PRO A 301 13.03 23.74 -13.83
CA PRO A 301 13.24 25.09 -13.32
C PRO A 301 12.20 25.39 -12.24
N LEU A 302 12.69 25.82 -11.07
CA LEU A 302 11.89 26.38 -9.99
C LEU A 302 11.00 27.50 -10.57
N VAL A 303 9.70 27.25 -10.66
CA VAL A 303 8.72 28.29 -10.89
C VAL A 303 8.59 29.07 -9.58
N ASP A 304 9.08 30.30 -9.62
CA ASP A 304 8.97 31.30 -8.56
C ASP A 304 7.50 31.69 -8.38
N GLU A 305 6.80 31.00 -7.48
CA GLU A 305 5.51 31.45 -6.95
C GLU A 305 5.75 32.14 -5.61
N SER A 306 5.93 33.46 -5.67
CA SER A 306 5.88 34.34 -4.52
C SER A 306 4.48 34.28 -3.89
N TYR A 307 4.31 33.48 -2.83
CA TYR A 307 3.15 33.58 -1.96
C TYR A 307 3.35 34.74 -0.99
N GLU A 308 2.61 35.82 -1.22
CA GLU A 308 2.40 36.88 -0.24
C GLU A 308 1.83 36.28 1.05
N THR A 309 2.54 36.54 2.15
CA THR A 309 2.14 36.21 3.51
C THR A 309 1.02 37.15 3.96
N GLU A 310 -0.18 36.61 4.20
CA GLU A 310 -1.13 37.23 5.13
C GLU A 310 -1.45 36.26 6.28
N ASP A 311 -1.30 36.81 7.48
CA ASP A 311 -1.34 36.17 8.79
C ASP A 311 -2.69 35.50 9.10
N PHE A 312 -2.65 34.22 9.46
CA PHE A 312 -3.63 33.63 10.39
C PHE A 312 -2.93 32.63 11.32
N GLU A 313 -2.77 33.05 12.57
CA GLU A 313 -2.40 32.21 13.71
C GLU A 313 -3.40 31.06 13.88
N ASN A 314 -2.94 29.81 13.82
CA ASN A 314 -3.70 28.66 14.32
C ASN A 314 -2.75 27.58 14.89
N PRO A 315 -2.85 27.23 16.19
CA PRO A 315 -1.96 26.28 16.83
C PRO A 315 -2.48 24.85 16.64
N ASN A 316 -2.09 24.20 15.55
CA ASN A 316 -2.12 22.73 15.41
C ASN A 316 -1.21 22.31 14.24
N ARG A 317 0.12 22.32 14.48
CA ARG A 317 1.10 21.66 13.61
C ARG A 317 1.52 20.34 14.26
N GLY A 318 1.19 19.24 13.59
CA GLY A 318 1.75 17.92 13.80
C GLY A 318 1.53 17.07 12.56
N CYS A 319 2.60 16.86 11.80
CA CYS A 319 2.73 15.94 10.65
C CYS A 319 1.76 16.12 9.46
N LEU A 320 2.16 16.95 8.48
CA LEU A 320 1.64 16.92 7.10
C LEU A 320 2.77 17.19 6.09
N GLN A 321 3.77 16.31 6.05
CA GLN A 321 4.73 16.24 4.94
C GLN A 321 4.91 14.78 4.54
N SER A 322 3.99 14.26 3.72
CA SER A 322 4.22 13.12 2.80
C SER A 322 2.99 12.78 1.92
N LEU A 323 2.05 13.71 1.68
CA LEU A 323 0.74 13.38 1.08
C LEU A 323 0.56 13.76 -0.40
N PHE A 324 1.63 14.00 -1.16
CA PHE A 324 1.51 14.27 -2.60
C PHE A 324 2.51 13.47 -3.44
N SER A 325 2.18 12.20 -3.74
CA SER A 325 2.56 11.51 -4.99
C SER A 325 2.12 10.04 -5.01
N CYS A 326 0.82 9.73 -4.87
CA CYS A 326 0.30 8.38 -5.12
C CYS A 326 -1.12 8.45 -5.70
N PHE A 327 -1.28 9.04 -6.89
CA PHE A 327 -2.45 8.83 -7.73
C PHE A 327 -2.03 8.81 -9.21
N GLY A 328 -1.82 7.61 -9.73
CA GLY A 328 -1.80 7.31 -11.16
C GLY A 328 -2.84 6.24 -11.43
N LEU A 329 -3.94 6.63 -12.07
CA LEU A 329 -4.85 5.76 -12.81
C LEU A 329 -4.39 5.69 -14.26
#